data_AF-A0AAN4UPT2-F1
#
_entry.id   AF-A0AAN4UPT2-F1
#
_cell.length_a   1.000
_cell.length_b   1.000
_cell.length_c   1.000
_cell.angle_alpha   90.00
_cell.angle_beta   90.00
_cell.angle_gamma   90.00
#
_symmetry.space_group_name_H-M   'P 1'
#
loop_
_entity.id
_entity.type
_entity.pdbx_description
1 polymer ?
#
loop_
_entity_poly.entity_id
_entity_poly.type
_entity_poly.pdbx_seq_one_letter_code
_entity_poly.pdbx_strand_id
1 'polypeptide(L)'
;MHKVLKIYVNIVNAIVIGLILVMLATLVFAFADILTTLFNLIPNLKNVTLNDVQFRDLVTGILDVFIIIELFGSIIDYIHLRRIRLSALIDVVAVFVLRHMIERIYAETAQAEALLELALLLLVLVVARSITGRFPPNTGRD
;
A
#
# COMPACT_ATOMS: atom_id res chain seq x y z
N MET A 1 -29.99 20.38 -14.43
CA MET A 1 -28.99 19.32 -14.63
C MET A 1 -27.55 19.83 -14.62
N HIS A 2 -27.21 20.92 -15.35
CA HIS A 2 -25.83 21.43 -15.46
C HIS A 2 -25.16 21.91 -14.14
N LYS A 3 -25.94 22.47 -13.20
CA LYS A 3 -25.42 22.94 -11.89
C LYS A 3 -25.02 21.80 -10.96
N VAL A 4 -25.77 20.70 -10.96
CA VAL A 4 -25.52 19.53 -10.09
C VAL A 4 -24.21 18.84 -10.48
N LEU A 5 -23.95 18.68 -11.78
CA LEU A 5 -22.69 18.11 -12.27
C LEU A 5 -21.49 18.99 -11.91
N LYS A 6 -21.64 20.32 -11.97
CA LYS A 6 -20.57 21.26 -11.63
C LYS A 6 -20.23 21.24 -10.13
N ILE A 7 -21.25 21.12 -9.28
CA ILE A 7 -21.08 20.96 -7.83
C ILE A 7 -20.39 19.63 -7.50
N TYR A 8 -20.84 18.53 -8.13
CA TYR A 8 -20.21 17.22 -7.98
C TYR A 8 -18.72 17.26 -8.34
N VAL A 9 -18.38 17.83 -9.50
CA VAL A 9 -16.98 17.93 -9.95
C VAL A 9 -16.15 18.78 -8.97
N ASN A 10 -16.70 19.89 -8.47
CA ASN A 10 -15.97 20.76 -7.55
C ASN A 10 -15.72 20.10 -6.19
N ILE A 11 -16.70 19.36 -5.65
CA ILE A 11 -16.56 18.59 -4.41
C ILE A 11 -15.54 17.48 -4.58
N VAL A 12 -15.64 16.69 -5.66
CA VAL A 12 -14.67 15.62 -5.96
C VAL A 12 -13.26 16.18 -6.08
N ASN A 13 -13.09 17.31 -6.77
CA ASN A 13 -11.77 17.93 -6.92
C ASN A 13 -11.20 18.43 -5.59
N ALA A 14 -12.04 19.03 -4.74
CA ALA A 14 -11.63 19.44 -3.40
C ALA A 14 -11.22 18.24 -2.52
N ILE A 15 -11.97 17.14 -2.56
CA ILE A 15 -11.64 15.90 -1.85
C ILE A 15 -10.30 15.33 -2.35
N VAL A 16 -10.10 15.27 -3.68
CA VAL A 16 -8.87 14.76 -4.27
C VAL A 16 -7.66 15.59 -3.86
N ILE A 17 -7.76 16.92 -3.92
CA ILE A 17 -6.68 17.82 -3.49
C ILE A 17 -6.39 17.62 -1.99
N GLY A 18 -7.45 17.52 -1.17
CA GLY A 18 -7.31 17.23 0.25
C GLY A 18 -6.60 15.90 0.53
N LEU A 19 -6.98 14.83 -0.17
CA LEU A 19 -6.35 13.51 -0.08
C LEU A 19 -4.87 13.57 -0.45
N ILE A 20 -4.52 14.20 -1.57
CA ILE A 20 -3.12 14.34 -2.00
C ILE A 20 -2.29 15.06 -0.93
N LEU A 21 -2.83 16.14 -0.34
CA LEU A 21 -2.13 16.89 0.71
C LEU A 21 -1.92 16.07 1.97
N VAL A 22 -2.96 15.35 2.43
CA VAL A 22 -2.85 14.45 3.59
C VAL A 22 -1.82 13.36 3.33
N MET A 23 -1.84 12.77 2.14
CA MET A 23 -0.92 11.70 1.79
C MET A 23 0.53 12.17 1.72
N LEU A 24 0.79 13.34 1.12
CA LEU A 24 2.12 13.96 1.13
C LEU A 24 2.59 14.25 2.55
N ALA A 25 1.72 14.78 3.42
CA ALA A 25 2.05 15.01 4.82
C ALA A 25 2.41 13.70 5.53
N THR A 26 1.59 12.64 5.39
CA THR A 26 1.87 11.34 6.01
C THR A 26 3.17 10.72 5.52
N LEU A 27 3.50 10.88 4.22
CA LEU A 27 4.75 10.38 3.67
C LEU A 27 5.96 11.10 4.27
N VAL A 28 5.88 12.43 4.43
CA VAL A 28 6.94 13.22 5.08
C VAL A 28 7.12 12.82 6.54
N PHE A 29 6.03 12.65 7.28
CA PHE A 29 6.09 12.22 8.68
C PHE A 29 6.71 10.83 8.82
N ALA A 30 6.27 9.87 8.01
CA ALA A 30 6.78 8.51 8.06
C ALA A 30 8.26 8.44 7.64
N PHE A 31 8.67 9.23 6.65
CA PHE A 31 10.09 9.31 6.28
C PHE A 31 10.94 9.96 7.38
N ALA A 32 10.43 10.99 8.06
CA ALA A 32 11.11 11.62 9.18
C ALA A 32 11.28 10.64 10.36
N ASP A 33 10.26 9.83 10.65
CA ASP A 33 10.28 8.82 11.72
C ASP A 33 11.28 7.69 11.45
N ILE A 34 11.38 7.26 10.19
CA ILE A 34 12.45 6.36 9.77
C ILE A 34 13.80 7.03 10.02
N LEU A 35 14.01 8.26 9.55
CA LEU A 35 15.28 8.96 9.70
C LEU A 35 15.73 9.10 11.16
N THR A 36 14.82 9.47 12.07
CA THR A 36 15.12 9.54 13.51
C THR A 36 15.48 8.18 14.09
N THR A 37 14.77 7.12 13.68
CA THR A 37 15.06 5.74 14.07
C THR A 37 16.45 5.30 13.59
N LEU A 38 16.84 5.61 12.35
CA LEU A 38 18.20 5.36 11.85
C LEU A 38 19.25 6.11 12.68
N PHE A 39 19.05 7.41 12.94
CA PHE A 39 20.00 8.21 13.70
C PHE A 39 20.22 7.67 15.12
N ASN A 40 19.18 7.14 15.75
CA ASN A 40 19.27 6.52 17.07
C ASN A 40 19.95 5.14 17.05
N LEU A 41 19.88 4.42 15.93
CA LEU A 41 20.53 3.13 15.74
C LEU A 41 22.04 3.25 15.49
N ILE A 42 22.49 4.26 14.71
CA ILE A 42 23.90 4.48 14.35
C ILE A 42 24.90 4.36 15.54
N PRO A 43 24.69 5.03 16.69
CA PRO A 43 25.62 4.94 17.81
C PRO A 43 25.64 3.57 18.50
N ASN A 44 24.57 2.77 18.37
CA ASN A 44 24.45 1.45 18.99
C ASN A 44 24.89 0.29 18.08
N LEU A 45 25.19 0.56 16.79
CA LEU A 45 25.56 -0.44 15.77
C LEU A 45 26.67 -1.41 16.19
N LYS A 46 27.57 -0.99 17.09
CA LYS A 46 28.70 -1.83 17.53
C LYS A 46 28.28 -3.02 18.40
N ASN A 47 27.08 -2.97 18.99
CA ASN A 47 26.54 -4.01 19.86
C ASN A 47 25.25 -4.63 19.31
N VAL A 48 24.86 -4.32 18.06
CA VAL A 48 23.59 -4.77 17.51
C VAL A 48 23.63 -6.28 17.31
N THR A 49 22.87 -7.00 18.13
CA THR A 49 22.56 -8.41 17.90
C THR A 49 21.29 -8.47 17.05
N LEU A 50 21.17 -9.50 16.19
CA LEU A 50 20.05 -9.63 15.23
C LEU A 50 18.65 -9.70 15.88
N ASN A 51 18.55 -9.75 17.22
CA ASN A 51 17.30 -9.73 17.99
C ASN A 51 16.93 -8.34 18.53
N ASP A 52 17.66 -7.29 18.17
CA ASP A 52 17.40 -5.96 18.69
C ASP A 52 16.08 -5.40 18.18
N VAL A 53 15.19 -5.11 19.13
CA VAL A 53 13.87 -4.49 18.93
C VAL A 53 13.96 -3.26 18.03
N GLN A 54 15.03 -2.49 18.11
CA GLN A 54 15.23 -1.27 17.31
C GLN A 54 15.45 -1.56 15.81
N PHE A 55 16.11 -2.67 15.46
CA PHE A 55 16.24 -3.09 14.06
C PHE A 55 14.91 -3.62 13.52
N ARG A 56 14.11 -4.26 14.38
CA ARG A 56 12.72 -4.66 14.09
C ARG A 56 11.84 -3.47 13.74
N ASP A 57 11.82 -2.48 14.62
CA ASP A 57 11.01 -1.28 14.47
C ASP A 57 11.39 -0.50 13.20
N LEU A 58 12.68 -0.47 12.87
CA LEU A 58 13.17 0.13 11.64
C LEU A 58 12.59 -0.55 10.39
N VAL A 59 12.69 -1.87 10.31
CA VAL A 59 12.20 -2.62 9.15
C VAL A 59 10.68 -2.48 9.05
N THR A 60 9.95 -2.61 10.16
CA THR A 60 8.49 -2.37 10.19
C THR A 60 8.13 -0.97 9.69
N GLY A 61 8.83 0.07 10.15
CA GLY A 61 8.61 1.45 9.70
C GLY A 61 8.90 1.66 8.20
N ILE A 62 9.96 1.04 7.67
CA ILE A 62 10.23 1.04 6.22
C ILE A 62 9.10 0.35 5.45
N LEU A 63 8.64 -0.80 5.95
CA LEU A 63 7.50 -1.50 5.36
C LEU A 63 6.23 -0.65 5.41
N ASP A 64 5.98 0.13 6.48
CA ASP A 64 4.81 1.03 6.58
C ASP A 64 4.86 2.14 5.53
N VAL A 65 6.04 2.75 5.31
CA VAL A 65 6.22 3.73 4.23
C VAL A 65 5.93 3.13 2.86
N PHE A 66 6.33 1.89 2.63
CA PHE A 66 6.04 1.20 1.37
C PHE A 66 4.52 1.10 1.13
N ILE A 67 3.71 0.84 2.15
CA ILE A 67 2.23 0.88 2.03
C ILE A 67 1.75 2.26 1.59
N ILE A 68 2.25 3.31 2.24
CA ILE A 68 1.80 4.68 1.95
C ILE A 68 2.10 5.03 0.49
N ILE A 69 3.28 4.64 -0.02
CA ILE A 69 3.68 4.85 -1.41
C ILE A 69 2.79 4.04 -2.37
N GLU A 70 2.51 2.78 -2.06
CA GLU A 70 1.66 1.91 -2.89
C GLU A 70 0.22 2.44 -2.97
N LEU A 71 -0.34 2.85 -1.83
CA LEU A 71 -1.66 3.46 -1.73
C LEU A 71 -1.70 4.80 -2.50
N PHE A 72 -0.58 5.53 -2.50
CA PHE A 72 -0.40 6.73 -3.32
C PHE A 72 -0.39 6.43 -4.81
N GLY A 73 0.30 5.39 -5.24
CA GLY A 73 0.24 4.89 -6.61
C GLY A 73 -1.19 4.57 -7.04
N SER A 74 -1.93 3.81 -6.22
CA SER A 74 -3.32 3.45 -6.52
C SER A 74 -4.27 4.65 -6.63
N ILE A 75 -4.11 5.67 -5.79
CA ILE A 75 -4.94 6.87 -5.83
C ILE A 75 -4.60 7.75 -7.04
N ILE A 76 -3.32 7.89 -7.39
CA ILE A 76 -2.90 8.61 -8.60
C ILE A 76 -3.43 7.90 -9.85
N ASP A 77 -3.30 6.58 -9.93
CA ASP A 77 -3.82 5.79 -11.05
C ASP A 77 -5.34 5.95 -11.19
N TYR A 78 -6.07 5.99 -10.08
CA TYR A 78 -7.50 6.31 -10.08
C TYR A 78 -7.80 7.69 -10.68
N ILE A 79 -7.03 8.72 -10.27
CA ILE A 79 -7.20 10.09 -10.75
C ILE A 79 -6.88 10.19 -12.25
N HIS A 80 -5.83 9.52 -12.71
CA HIS A 80 -5.35 9.62 -14.10
C HIS A 80 -6.23 8.86 -15.09
N LEU A 81 -6.68 7.65 -14.73
CA LEU A 81 -7.43 6.79 -15.65
C LEU A 81 -8.94 7.00 -15.59
N ARG A 82 -9.47 7.69 -14.55
CA ARG A 82 -10.93 7.80 -14.22
C ARG A 82 -11.67 6.45 -14.19
N ARG A 83 -10.95 5.33 -14.27
CA ARG A 83 -11.43 3.96 -14.28
C ARG A 83 -10.37 3.10 -13.60
N ILE A 84 -10.80 2.33 -12.60
CA ILE A 84 -9.94 1.35 -11.95
C ILE A 84 -9.97 0.10 -12.82
N ARG A 85 -8.83 -0.24 -13.44
CA ARG A 85 -8.68 -1.56 -14.08
C ARG A 85 -8.61 -2.59 -12.96
N LEU A 86 -9.58 -3.50 -12.91
CA LEU A 86 -9.65 -4.52 -11.85
C LEU A 86 -8.34 -5.31 -11.72
N SER A 87 -7.71 -5.63 -12.85
CA SER A 87 -6.39 -6.28 -12.89
C SER A 87 -5.28 -5.48 -12.21
N ALA A 88 -5.26 -4.15 -12.38
CA ALA A 88 -4.27 -3.30 -11.72
C ALA A 88 -4.51 -3.25 -10.20
N LEU A 89 -5.78 -3.21 -9.78
CA LEU A 89 -6.12 -3.26 -8.36
C LEU A 89 -5.71 -4.60 -7.72
N ILE A 90 -5.91 -5.73 -8.42
CA ILE A 90 -5.47 -7.04 -7.94
C ILE A 90 -3.94 -7.09 -7.76
N ASP A 91 -3.18 -6.51 -8.68
CA ASP A 91 -1.71 -6.46 -8.58
C ASP A 91 -1.25 -5.67 -7.35
N VAL A 92 -1.84 -4.48 -7.14
CA VAL A 92 -1.58 -3.62 -5.97
C VAL A 92 -1.91 -4.36 -4.67
N VAL A 93 -3.08 -4.99 -4.60
CA VAL A 93 -3.51 -5.72 -3.38
C VAL A 93 -2.62 -6.94 -3.14
N ALA A 94 -2.16 -7.65 -4.17
CA ALA A 94 -1.25 -8.78 -4.01
C ALA A 94 0.10 -8.35 -3.41
N VAL A 95 0.67 -7.24 -3.90
CA VAL A 95 1.89 -6.63 -3.34
C VAL A 95 1.67 -6.18 -1.89
N PHE A 96 0.51 -5.61 -1.58
CA PHE A 96 0.16 -5.22 -0.21
C PHE A 96 0.08 -6.41 0.75
N VAL A 97 -0.55 -7.52 0.33
CA VAL A 97 -0.65 -8.75 1.13
C VAL A 97 0.73 -9.35 1.39
N LEU A 98 1.59 -9.40 0.35
CA LEU A 98 2.98 -9.84 0.50
C LEU A 98 3.73 -9.00 1.54
N ARG A 99 3.61 -7.69 1.47
CA ARG A 99 4.23 -6.78 2.44
C ARG A 99 3.73 -7.05 3.85
N HIS A 100 2.42 -7.18 4.06
CA HIS A 100 1.87 -7.41 5.39
C HIS A 100 2.29 -8.78 5.96
N MET A 101 2.50 -9.77 5.09
CA MET A 101 3.06 -11.05 5.48
C MET A 101 4.51 -10.90 6.00
N ILE A 102 5.35 -10.10 5.32
CA ILE A 102 6.73 -9.83 5.76
C ILE A 102 6.74 -9.08 7.10
N GLU A 103 5.87 -8.08 7.27
CA GLU A 103 5.72 -7.35 8.54
C GLU A 103 5.42 -8.31 9.69
N ARG A 104 4.44 -9.21 9.53
CA ARG A 104 4.09 -10.19 10.56
C ARG A 104 5.21 -11.17 10.89
N ILE A 105 5.95 -11.62 9.88
CA ILE A 105 7.12 -12.48 10.08
C ILE A 105 8.17 -11.74 10.90
N TYR A 106 8.34 -10.44 10.67
CA TYR A 106 9.35 -9.64 11.35
C TYR A 106 8.94 -9.22 12.77
N ALA A 107 7.64 -9.01 13.01
CA ALA A 107 7.09 -8.53 14.28
C ALA A 107 7.06 -9.58 15.41
N GLU A 108 7.68 -10.76 15.26
CA GLU A 108 7.66 -11.91 16.22
C GLU A 108 6.26 -12.41 16.65
N THR A 109 5.19 -11.82 16.12
CA THR A 109 3.78 -12.15 16.37
C THR A 109 3.20 -13.05 15.27
N ALA A 110 4.08 -13.71 14.52
CA ALA A 110 3.75 -14.63 13.44
C ALA A 110 3.04 -15.88 13.97
N GLN A 111 1.75 -15.76 14.24
CA GLN A 111 0.86 -16.90 14.42
C GLN A 111 0.74 -17.62 13.07
N ALA A 112 1.02 -18.93 13.06
CA ALA A 112 0.98 -19.74 11.85
C ALA A 112 -0.39 -19.65 11.14
N GLU A 113 -1.47 -19.54 11.91
CA GLU A 113 -2.83 -19.36 11.41
C GLU A 113 -2.97 -18.08 10.56
N ALA A 114 -2.47 -16.95 11.06
CA ALA A 114 -2.57 -15.69 10.33
C ALA A 114 -1.69 -15.65 9.06
N LEU A 115 -0.55 -16.35 9.07
CA LEU A 115 0.25 -16.50 7.85
C LEU A 115 -0.45 -17.39 6.82
N LEU A 116 -1.15 -18.44 7.26
CA LEU A 116 -1.97 -19.28 6.40
C LEU A 116 -3.15 -18.50 5.78
N GLU A 117 -3.80 -17.63 6.55
CA GLU A 117 -4.86 -16.74 6.05
C GLU A 117 -4.34 -15.81 4.95
N LEU A 118 -3.18 -15.18 5.17
CA LEU A 118 -2.57 -14.29 4.17
C LEU A 118 -2.12 -15.05 2.93
N ALA A 119 -1.56 -16.26 3.10
CA ALA A 119 -1.18 -17.12 1.98
C ALA A 119 -2.40 -17.55 1.15
N LEU A 120 -3.52 -17.88 1.81
CA LEU A 120 -4.77 -18.22 1.14
C LEU A 120 -5.33 -17.03 0.37
N LEU A 121 -5.33 -15.83 0.98
CA LEU A 121 -5.75 -14.59 0.32
C LEU A 121 -4.90 -14.31 -0.93
N LEU A 122 -3.58 -14.45 -0.82
CA LEU A 122 -2.65 -14.26 -1.92
C LEU A 122 -2.92 -15.26 -3.05
N LEU A 123 -3.19 -16.53 -2.73
CA LEU A 123 -3.56 -17.55 -3.70
C LEU A 123 -4.85 -17.15 -4.45
N VAL A 124 -5.87 -16.67 -3.74
CA VAL A 124 -7.12 -16.18 -4.35
C VAL A 124 -6.84 -15.00 -5.29
N LEU A 125 -5.97 -14.06 -4.91
CA LEU A 125 -5.60 -12.92 -5.75
C LEU A 125 -4.88 -13.35 -7.02
N VAL A 126 -3.95 -14.31 -6.95
CA VAL A 126 -3.25 -14.85 -8.12
C VAL A 126 -4.21 -15.57 -9.07
N VAL A 127 -5.17 -16.32 -8.53
CA VAL A 127 -6.24 -16.95 -9.33
C VAL A 127 -7.11 -15.89 -9.99
N ALA A 128 -7.55 -14.87 -9.25
CA ALA A 128 -8.34 -13.76 -9.79
C ALA A 128 -7.57 -13.00 -10.88
N ARG A 129 -6.26 -12.78 -10.70
CA ARG A 129 -5.40 -12.15 -11.71
C ARG A 129 -5.32 -12.98 -12.99
N SER A 130 -5.16 -14.29 -12.83
CA SER A 130 -5.11 -15.24 -13.95
C SER A 130 -6.43 -15.27 -14.73
N ILE A 131 -7.58 -15.23 -14.03
CA ILE A 131 -8.90 -15.18 -14.66
C ILE A 131 -9.11 -13.86 -15.40
N THR A 132 -8.80 -12.71 -14.78
CA THR A 132 -8.95 -11.40 -15.45
C THR A 132 -8.07 -11.26 -16.69
N GLY A 133 -6.90 -11.90 -16.72
CA GLY A 133 -6.06 -11.96 -17.91
C GLY A 133 -6.64 -12.82 -19.04
N ARG A 134 -7.38 -13.89 -18.72
CA ARG A 134 -8.01 -14.78 -19.70
C ARG A 134 -9.35 -14.28 -20.22
N PHE A 135 -10.07 -13.47 -19.45
CA PHE A 135 -11.34 -12.85 -19.85
C PHE A 135 -11.17 -11.33 -19.96
N PRO A 136 -10.49 -10.82 -21.00
CA PRO A 136 -10.45 -9.39 -21.23
C PRO A 136 -11.88 -8.87 -21.45
N PRO A 137 -12.25 -7.71 -20.90
CA PRO A 137 -13.57 -7.14 -21.08
C PRO A 137 -13.87 -7.02 -22.57
N ASN A 138 -14.98 -7.64 -23.00
CA ASN A 138 -15.46 -7.55 -24.38
C ASN A 138 -15.64 -6.07 -24.69
N THR A 139 -14.71 -5.52 -25.48
CA THR A 139 -14.80 -4.16 -25.95
C THR A 139 -15.87 -4.20 -27.02
N GLY A 140 -17.11 -3.91 -26.63
CA GLY A 140 -18.22 -3.69 -27.55
C GLY A 140 -17.81 -2.59 -28.53
N ARG A 141 -17.31 -3.03 -29.69
CA ARG A 141 -17.22 -2.23 -30.90
C ARG A 141 -18.41 -2.66 -31.74
N ASP A 142 -19.53 -1.99 -31.52
CA ASP A 142 -20.58 -1.74 -32.51
C ASP A 142 -21.04 -0.29 -32.31
#